data_AF-A0A4R9G7F2-F1
#
_entry.id   AF-A0A4R9G7F2-F1
#
_cell.length_a   1.000
_cell.length_b   1.000
_cell.length_c   1.000
_cell.angle_alpha   90.00
_cell.angle_beta   90.00
_cell.angle_gamma   90.00
#
_symmetry.space_group_name_H-M   'P 1'
#
loop_
_entity.id
_entity.type
_entity.pdbx_description
1 polymer ?
#
loop_
_entity_poly.entity_id
_entity_poly.type
_entity_poly.pdbx_seq_one_letter_code
_entity_poly.pdbx_strand_id
1 'polypeptide(L)'
;MNRALGYILASLILLTSFGVSFAQTATTETTLHDFMEDYTKPASKKAKKGDKAALERILKEVPNYALDDQKAKWKEITDAALASGDLESSCKNCHKEYKKEYKKSYRKRPIQVSNELISFLKASK
;
A
#
# COMPACT_ATOMS: atom_id res chain seq x y z
N MET A 1 19.49 -50.36 24.02
CA MET A 1 18.32 -49.57 23.57
C MET A 1 18.46 -48.20 24.19
N ASN A 2 18.57 -47.10 23.41
CA ASN A 2 18.47 -45.69 23.87
C ASN A 2 18.84 -44.64 22.80
N ARG A 3 19.23 -45.03 21.58
CA ARG A 3 19.58 -44.05 20.53
C ARG A 3 18.37 -43.60 19.71
N ALA A 4 17.37 -44.47 19.53
CA ALA A 4 16.16 -44.17 18.76
C ALA A 4 15.25 -43.13 19.43
N LEU A 5 15.19 -43.10 20.77
CA LEU A 5 14.33 -42.18 21.52
C LEU A 5 14.80 -40.71 21.40
N GLY A 6 16.12 -40.49 21.30
CA GLY A 6 16.69 -39.16 21.12
C GLY A 6 16.37 -38.54 19.75
N TYR A 7 16.35 -39.35 18.69
CA TYR A 7 15.97 -38.88 17.36
C TYR A 7 14.47 -38.57 17.23
N ILE A 8 13.61 -39.33 17.93
CA ILE A 8 12.16 -39.08 17.94
C ILE A 8 11.84 -37.76 18.67
N LEU A 9 12.50 -37.45 19.79
CA LEU A 9 12.34 -36.17 20.48
C LEU A 9 12.87 -34.98 19.67
N ALA A 10 14.01 -35.13 18.99
CA ALA A 10 14.58 -34.06 18.15
C ALA A 10 13.70 -33.73 16.93
N SER A 11 12.99 -34.73 16.40
CA SER A 11 12.08 -34.55 15.26
C SER A 11 10.83 -33.73 15.62
N LEU A 12 10.35 -33.83 16.85
CA LEU A 12 9.12 -33.16 17.29
C LEU A 12 9.31 -31.65 17.54
N ILE A 13 10.52 -31.23 17.93
CA ILE A 13 10.85 -29.82 18.22
C ILE A 13 11.01 -28.99 16.92
N LEU A 14 11.34 -29.63 15.80
CA LEU A 14 11.52 -28.93 14.51
C LEU A 14 10.19 -28.63 13.80
N LEU A 15 9.09 -29.31 14.16
CA LEU A 15 7.77 -29.15 13.53
C LEU A 15 6.94 -27.99 14.12
N THR A 16 7.34 -27.43 15.26
CA THR A 16 6.60 -26.32 15.91
C THR A 16 7.02 -24.91 15.45
N SER A 17 7.99 -24.80 14.54
CA SER A 17 8.59 -23.50 14.17
C SER A 17 7.93 -22.79 12.98
N PHE A 18 6.97 -23.41 12.29
CA PHE A 18 6.27 -22.79 11.15
C PHE A 18 4.85 -22.35 11.51
N GLY A 19 4.70 -21.67 12.64
CA GLY A 19 3.55 -20.81 12.88
C GLY A 19 3.75 -19.48 12.15
N VAL A 20 3.53 -19.45 10.83
CA VAL A 20 3.38 -18.16 10.12
C VAL A 20 2.12 -17.52 10.69
N SER A 21 2.31 -16.61 11.64
CA SER A 21 1.27 -15.71 12.10
C SER A 21 0.92 -14.79 10.93
N PHE A 22 0.00 -15.23 10.08
CA PHE A 22 -0.66 -14.35 9.13
C PHE A 22 -1.53 -13.42 9.97
N ALA A 23 -0.94 -12.33 10.47
CA ALA A 23 -1.71 -11.23 11.00
C ALA A 23 -2.64 -10.81 9.87
N GLN A 24 -3.93 -11.15 9.97
CA GLN A 24 -4.94 -10.62 9.08
C GLN A 24 -5.03 -9.13 9.39
N THR A 25 -4.15 -8.35 8.77
CA THR A 25 -4.26 -6.90 8.74
C THR A 25 -5.61 -6.64 8.11
N ALA A 26 -6.59 -6.22 8.91
CA ALA A 26 -7.93 -6.02 8.41
C ALA A 26 -7.86 -5.00 7.26
N THR A 27 -8.35 -5.39 6.08
CA THR A 27 -8.41 -4.53 4.90
C THR A 27 -9.85 -4.16 4.61
N THR A 28 -10.03 -3.00 3.99
CA THR A 28 -11.29 -2.59 3.39
C THR A 28 -11.13 -2.68 1.88
N GLU A 29 -12.13 -3.26 1.22
CA GLU A 29 -12.22 -3.26 -0.23
C GLU A 29 -12.77 -1.92 -0.73
N THR A 30 -12.08 -1.32 -1.69
CA THR A 30 -12.49 -0.11 -2.41
C THR A 30 -11.96 -0.17 -3.83
N THR A 31 -12.40 0.71 -4.73
CA THR A 31 -11.68 0.89 -6.01
C THR A 31 -10.52 1.87 -5.83
N LEU A 32 -9.52 1.80 -6.71
CA LEU A 32 -8.46 2.82 -6.74
C LEU A 32 -9.05 4.21 -7.04
N HIS A 33 -10.13 4.28 -7.83
CA HIS A 33 -10.78 5.55 -8.13
C HIS A 33 -11.38 6.19 -6.88
N ASP A 34 -12.20 5.43 -6.15
CA ASP A 34 -12.88 5.92 -4.96
C ASP A 34 -11.85 6.28 -3.89
N PHE A 35 -10.80 5.46 -3.71
CA PHE A 35 -9.72 5.79 -2.78
C PHE A 35 -9.03 7.12 -3.10
N MET A 36 -8.77 7.41 -4.38
CA MET A 36 -8.14 8.66 -4.80
C MET A 36 -9.06 9.87 -4.59
N GLU A 37 -10.36 9.73 -4.88
CA GLU A 37 -11.33 10.81 -4.66
C GLU A 37 -11.59 11.06 -3.18
N ASP A 38 -11.72 10.00 -2.38
CA ASP A 38 -12.11 10.08 -0.98
C ASP A 38 -10.99 10.46 -0.05
N TYR A 39 -9.74 10.10 -0.37
CA TYR A 39 -8.61 10.30 0.53
C TYR A 39 -7.46 11.10 -0.09
N THR A 40 -7.01 10.74 -1.30
CA THR A 40 -5.87 11.42 -1.94
C THR A 40 -6.16 12.87 -2.28
N LYS A 41 -7.36 13.16 -2.81
CA LYS A 41 -7.77 14.51 -3.19
C LYS A 41 -7.93 15.45 -1.98
N PRO A 42 -8.59 15.06 -0.87
CA PRO A 42 -8.55 15.83 0.37
C PRO A 42 -7.13 16.02 0.93
N ALA A 43 -6.31 14.96 0.96
CA ALA A 43 -4.94 15.03 1.45
C ALA A 43 -4.07 15.99 0.62
N SER A 44 -4.23 16.01 -0.70
CA SER A 44 -3.56 16.97 -1.58
C SER A 44 -3.95 18.42 -1.29
N LYS A 45 -5.23 18.69 -1.01
CA LYS A 45 -5.67 20.03 -0.59
C LYS A 45 -5.05 20.45 0.74
N LYS A 46 -4.89 19.52 1.69
CA LYS A 46 -4.24 19.78 2.99
C LYS A 46 -2.73 19.97 2.86
N ALA A 47 -2.08 19.21 1.98
CA ALA A 47 -0.65 19.34 1.67
C ALA A 47 -0.32 20.74 1.12
N LYS A 48 -1.20 21.33 0.31
CA LYS A 48 -1.07 22.73 -0.15
C LYS A 48 -1.14 23.76 0.98
N LYS A 49 -1.78 23.41 2.10
CA LYS A 49 -1.90 24.24 3.30
C LYS A 49 -0.80 23.95 4.33
N GLY A 50 0.15 23.06 4.02
CA GLY A 50 1.28 22.71 4.88
C GLY A 50 1.18 21.35 5.57
N ASP A 51 0.00 20.72 5.63
CA ASP A 51 -0.16 19.40 6.23
C ASP A 51 0.05 18.29 5.18
N LYS A 52 1.31 17.85 5.09
CA LYS A 52 1.78 16.88 4.10
C LYS A 52 1.65 15.42 4.55
N ALA A 53 1.48 15.16 5.85
CA ALA A 53 1.61 13.82 6.43
C ALA A 53 0.64 12.80 5.80
N ALA A 54 -0.61 13.21 5.58
CA ALA A 54 -1.62 12.38 4.94
C ALA A 54 -1.23 12.00 3.50
N LEU A 55 -0.77 12.98 2.72
CA LEU A 55 -0.40 12.75 1.33
C LEU A 55 0.89 11.92 1.22
N GLU A 56 1.89 12.18 2.05
CA GLU A 56 3.13 11.38 2.07
C GLU A 56 2.85 9.91 2.36
N ARG A 57 1.97 9.64 3.33
CA ARG A 57 1.62 8.26 3.67
C ARG A 57 0.84 7.58 2.55
N ILE A 58 -0.05 8.30 1.88
CA ILE A 58 -0.72 7.82 0.66
C ILE A 58 0.31 7.49 -0.42
N LEU A 59 1.25 8.40 -0.72
CA LEU A 59 2.23 8.21 -1.80
C LEU A 59 3.18 7.03 -1.56
N LYS A 60 3.43 6.64 -0.31
CA LYS A 60 4.18 5.41 0.01
C LYS A 60 3.41 4.13 -0.30
N GLU A 61 2.08 4.18 -0.22
CA GLU A 61 1.20 3.01 -0.40
C GLU A 61 0.63 2.89 -1.82
N VAL A 62 0.40 4.00 -2.51
CA VAL A 62 -0.18 4.03 -3.87
C VAL A 62 0.52 3.10 -4.86
N PRO A 63 1.87 2.98 -4.89
CA PRO A 63 2.55 2.04 -5.80
C PRO A 63 2.16 0.58 -5.56
N ASN A 64 1.81 0.18 -4.33
CA ASN A 64 1.37 -1.19 -4.03
C ASN A 64 0.05 -1.52 -4.72
N TYR A 65 -0.75 -0.49 -5.01
CA TYR A 65 -1.99 -0.60 -5.78
C TYR A 65 -1.76 -0.47 -7.28
N ALA A 66 -0.54 -0.38 -7.80
CA ALA A 66 -0.35 -0.44 -9.26
C ALA A 66 -0.58 -1.87 -9.78
N LEU A 67 -0.72 -2.01 -11.10
CA LEU A 67 -0.55 -3.29 -11.79
C LEU A 67 0.92 -3.72 -11.65
N ASP A 68 1.18 -5.02 -11.60
CA ASP A 68 2.51 -5.55 -11.27
C ASP A 68 3.61 -5.05 -12.21
N ASP A 69 3.31 -4.92 -13.50
CA ASP A 69 4.20 -4.39 -14.54
C ASP A 69 4.47 -2.88 -14.41
N GLN A 70 3.63 -2.17 -13.65
CA GLN A 70 3.68 -0.71 -13.49
C GLN A 70 4.19 -0.28 -12.10
N LYS A 71 4.24 -1.20 -11.13
CA LYS A 71 4.68 -0.95 -9.74
C LYS A 71 6.02 -0.21 -9.67
N ALA A 72 7.01 -0.65 -10.44
CA ALA A 72 8.35 -0.03 -10.44
C ALA A 72 8.31 1.44 -10.84
N LYS A 73 7.60 1.77 -11.93
CA LYS A 73 7.51 3.13 -12.43
C LYS A 73 6.58 4.01 -11.60
N TRP A 74 5.53 3.43 -11.00
CA TRP A 74 4.74 4.13 -9.97
C TRP A 74 5.61 4.53 -8.78
N LYS A 75 6.42 3.59 -8.28
CA LYS A 75 7.35 3.81 -7.18
C LYS A 75 8.39 4.88 -7.51
N GLU A 76 8.95 4.86 -8.72
CA GLU A 76 9.88 5.90 -9.19
C GLU A 76 9.24 7.30 -9.14
N ILE A 77 8.00 7.43 -9.65
CA ILE A 77 7.27 8.71 -9.65
C ILE A 77 6.97 9.17 -8.21
N THR A 78 6.55 8.27 -7.32
CA THR A 78 6.25 8.62 -5.92
C THR A 78 7.52 8.96 -5.14
N ASP A 79 8.59 8.20 -5.32
CA ASP A 79 9.86 8.41 -4.62
C ASP A 79 10.51 9.74 -5.06
N ALA A 80 10.45 10.08 -6.35
CA ALA A 80 10.92 11.37 -6.85
C ALA A 80 10.15 12.56 -6.25
N ALA A 81 8.84 12.44 -6.10
CA ALA A 81 8.01 13.47 -5.49
C ALA A 81 8.23 13.61 -3.98
N LEU A 82 8.44 12.48 -3.28
CA LEU A 82 8.80 12.47 -1.87
C LEU A 82 10.17 13.10 -1.64
N ALA A 83 11.15 12.80 -2.50
CA ALA A 83 12.50 13.36 -2.42
C ALA A 83 12.54 14.86 -2.72
N SER A 84 11.74 15.34 -3.68
CA SER A 84 11.65 16.77 -4.03
C SER A 84 10.80 17.58 -3.06
N GLY A 85 9.96 16.92 -2.26
CA GLY A 85 8.97 17.57 -1.40
C GLY A 85 7.77 18.17 -2.16
N ASP A 86 7.73 18.03 -3.49
CA ASP A 86 6.60 18.36 -4.36
C ASP A 86 5.72 17.13 -4.56
N LEU A 87 4.92 16.84 -3.54
CA LEU A 87 4.04 15.68 -3.50
C LEU A 87 2.94 15.72 -4.57
N GLU A 88 2.52 16.91 -5.00
CA GLU A 88 1.48 17.08 -6.02
C GLU A 88 1.96 16.61 -7.40
N SER A 89 3.26 16.74 -7.67
CA SER A 89 3.87 16.23 -8.90
C SER A 89 3.63 14.74 -9.10
N SER A 90 3.60 13.93 -8.02
CA SER A 90 3.36 12.49 -8.11
C SER A 90 2.00 12.18 -8.73
N CYS A 91 0.93 12.75 -8.18
CA CYS A 91 -0.43 12.50 -8.66
C CYS A 91 -0.59 12.96 -10.13
N LYS A 92 0.00 14.11 -10.47
CA LYS A 92 -0.05 14.66 -11.84
C LYS A 92 0.70 13.78 -12.83
N ASN A 93 1.90 13.32 -12.48
CA ASN A 93 2.75 12.49 -13.33
C ASN A 93 2.14 11.09 -13.51
N CYS A 94 1.67 10.45 -12.43
CA CYS A 94 0.95 9.18 -12.52
C CYS A 94 -0.32 9.29 -13.36
N HIS A 95 -1.13 10.36 -13.19
CA HIS A 95 -2.34 10.55 -13.99
C HIS A 95 -2.03 10.77 -15.47
N LYS A 96 -0.95 11.50 -15.80
CA LYS A 96 -0.53 11.74 -17.19
C LYS A 96 -0.03 10.46 -17.85
N GLU A 97 0.83 9.72 -17.15
CA GLU A 97 1.45 8.50 -17.67
C GLU A 97 0.43 7.39 -17.88
N TYR A 98 -0.43 7.15 -16.89
CA TYR A 98 -1.35 6.01 -16.87
C TYR A 98 -2.80 6.40 -17.19
N LYS A 99 -3.04 7.52 -17.88
CA LYS A 99 -4.40 8.02 -18.14
C LYS A 99 -5.30 6.99 -18.84
N LYS A 100 -4.74 6.25 -19.80
CA LYS A 100 -5.47 5.26 -20.61
C LYS A 100 -5.76 4.01 -19.78
N GLU A 101 -4.75 3.49 -19.10
CA GLU A 101 -4.79 2.33 -18.22
C GLU A 101 -5.70 2.60 -17.02
N TYR A 102 -5.73 3.84 -16.54
CA TYR A 102 -6.61 4.27 -15.46
C TYR A 102 -8.07 4.10 -15.81
N LYS A 103 -8.47 4.60 -17.00
CA LYS A 103 -9.84 4.43 -17.49
C LYS A 103 -10.19 2.98 -17.79
N LYS A 104 -9.24 2.20 -18.32
CA LYS A 104 -9.46 0.81 -18.75
C LYS A 104 -9.52 -0.16 -17.58
N SER A 105 -8.56 -0.06 -16.66
CA SER A 105 -8.29 -1.07 -15.64
C SER A 105 -8.43 -0.52 -14.22
N TYR A 106 -7.79 0.61 -13.88
CA TYR A 106 -7.75 1.04 -12.49
C TYR A 106 -9.08 1.56 -11.94
N ARG A 107 -9.93 2.19 -12.77
CA ARG A 107 -11.16 2.85 -12.31
C ARG A 107 -12.15 1.89 -11.63
N LYS A 108 -12.20 0.64 -12.07
CA LYS A 108 -13.14 -0.37 -11.57
C LYS A 108 -12.44 -1.49 -10.80
N ARG A 109 -11.11 -1.49 -10.73
CA ARG A 109 -10.37 -2.58 -10.11
C ARG A 109 -10.45 -2.45 -8.58
N PRO A 110 -10.93 -3.49 -7.88
CA PRO A 110 -10.90 -3.51 -6.44
C PRO A 110 -9.45 -3.58 -5.95
N ILE A 111 -9.19 -2.85 -4.88
CA ILE A 111 -7.94 -2.85 -4.14
C ILE A 111 -8.26 -3.11 -2.67
N GLN A 112 -7.32 -3.76 -1.99
CA GLN A 112 -7.41 -3.99 -0.55
C GLN A 112 -6.53 -2.95 0.14
N VAL A 113 -7.17 -2.05 0.89
CA VAL A 113 -6.49 -0.97 1.61
C VAL A 113 -6.48 -1.32 3.09
N SER A 114 -5.35 -1.15 3.77
CA SER A 114 -5.26 -1.45 5.19
C SER A 114 -6.19 -0.55 6.01
N ASN A 115 -6.88 -1.13 6.99
CA ASN A 115 -7.76 -0.38 7.89
C ASN A 115 -6.97 0.63 8.73
N GLU A 116 -5.68 0.36 8.98
CA GLU A 116 -4.79 1.33 9.62
C GLU A 116 -4.65 2.60 8.77
N LEU A 117 -4.36 2.45 7.47
CA LEU A 117 -4.25 3.58 6.56
C LEU A 117 -5.58 4.34 6.49
N ILE A 118 -6.70 3.62 6.32
CA ILE A 118 -8.02 4.25 6.27
C ILE A 118 -8.33 5.01 7.57
N SER A 119 -8.02 4.43 8.72
CA SER A 119 -8.27 5.07 10.02
C SER A 119 -7.43 6.33 10.18
N PHE A 120 -6.15 6.27 9.81
CA PHE A 120 -5.26 7.44 9.79
C PHE A 120 -5.78 8.55 8.87
N LEU A 121 -6.23 8.18 7.66
CA LEU A 121 -6.74 9.14 6.68
C LEU A 121 -8.10 9.72 7.06
N LYS A 122 -8.94 8.97 7.77
CA LYS A 122 -10.19 9.46 8.36
C LYS A 122 -9.95 10.43 9.52
N ALA A 123 -8.97 10.14 10.38
CA ALA A 123 -8.57 11.06 11.45
C ALA A 123 -7.93 12.34 10.89
N SER A 124 -7.24 12.21 9.75
CA SER A 124 -6.65 13.32 9.01
C SER A 124 -7.61 14.00 8.03
N LYS A 125 -8.91 13.66 8.01
CA LYS A 125 -9.87 14.19 7.03
C LYS A 125 -10.37 15.59 7.35
#